data_AF-A0A538PTQ9-F1
#
_entry.id   AF-A0A538PTQ9-F1
#
_cell.length_a   1.000
_cell.length_b   1.000
_cell.length_c   1.000
_cell.angle_alpha   90.00
_cell.angle_beta   90.00
_cell.angle_gamma   90.00
#
_symmetry.space_group_name_H-M   'P 1'
#
loop_
_entity.id
_entity.type
_entity.pdbx_description
1 polymer ?
#
loop_
_entity_poly.entity_id
_entity_poly.type
_entity_poly.pdbx_seq_one_letter_code
_entity_poly.pdbx_strand_id
1 'polypeptide(L)'
;MQLLLDQSGSMNDPYGGTTRWQALRNALIDPTSGVVKNLASKVVFGATLYSARSSNNVNQPPCPLLASTPARALNNFNAVQSLLQVNPIQDTPTAPSIDAVVADFAARPAMQGSPPIILLATDGLPDTCQNPNPANATEQAAANLTSVQAAQRAYAAGIKLFFLFVGNDAAGDHPQQMANAGAGLDPVTGKAKFYVATDPTQLTQAFNDIVGGVLSCDLKLSGQINPDQAMNGSVTLDGRPLTFGTDWNVDRDGVTLHILGNACTMLKAANNPTVDATFSCGAIIF
;
A
#
# COMPACT_ATOMS: atom_id res chain seq x y z
N MET A 1 -0.68 0.80 6.09
CA MET A 1 -1.04 0.45 4.70
C MET A 1 -2.23 -0.50 4.70
N GLN A 2 -3.18 -0.30 3.79
CA GLN A 2 -4.23 -1.27 3.47
C GLN A 2 -3.92 -1.90 2.11
N LEU A 3 -3.74 -3.21 2.07
CA LEU A 3 -3.68 -3.98 0.83
C LEU A 3 -5.13 -4.18 0.35
N LEU A 4 -5.49 -3.61 -0.81
CA LEU A 4 -6.78 -3.83 -1.45
C LEU A 4 -6.55 -4.81 -2.61
N LEU A 5 -6.97 -6.06 -2.43
CA LEU A 5 -6.55 -7.18 -3.26
C LEU A 5 -7.75 -7.71 -4.02
N ASP A 6 -7.62 -7.77 -5.33
CA ASP A 6 -8.64 -8.30 -6.21
C ASP A 6 -8.80 -9.82 -6.03
N GLN A 7 -10.05 -10.24 -5.81
CA GLN A 7 -10.48 -11.62 -5.71
C GLN A 7 -11.41 -11.99 -6.89
N SER A 8 -11.39 -11.23 -7.98
CA SER A 8 -12.16 -11.51 -9.20
C SER A 8 -11.78 -12.83 -9.86
N GLY A 9 -12.67 -13.38 -10.68
CA GLY A 9 -12.49 -14.66 -11.35
C GLY A 9 -11.28 -14.69 -12.28
N SER A 10 -10.93 -13.55 -12.91
CA SER A 10 -9.76 -13.40 -13.76
C SER A 10 -8.45 -13.69 -13.02
N MET A 11 -8.42 -13.54 -11.70
CA MET A 11 -7.23 -13.84 -10.90
C MET A 11 -6.88 -15.35 -10.92
N ASN A 12 -7.75 -16.22 -11.45
CA ASN A 12 -7.43 -17.63 -11.73
C ASN A 12 -6.71 -17.85 -13.06
N ASP A 13 -6.54 -16.83 -13.90
CA ASP A 13 -5.88 -16.96 -15.19
C ASP A 13 -4.41 -17.37 -15.03
N PRO A 14 -3.85 -18.08 -16.04
CA PRO A 14 -2.44 -18.43 -16.07
C PRO A 14 -1.52 -17.22 -15.97
N TYR A 15 -0.46 -17.37 -15.17
CA TYR A 15 0.53 -16.34 -14.87
C TYR A 15 1.89 -17.00 -14.62
N GLY A 16 2.63 -17.21 -15.70
CA GLY A 16 3.81 -18.08 -15.69
C GLY A 16 3.42 -19.53 -15.40
N GLY A 17 4.09 -20.15 -14.42
CA GLY A 17 3.82 -21.53 -13.99
C GLY A 17 2.71 -21.68 -12.94
N THR A 18 1.92 -20.63 -12.68
CA THR A 18 0.89 -20.60 -11.64
C THR A 18 -0.30 -19.72 -12.06
N THR A 19 -1.21 -19.37 -11.16
CA THR A 19 -2.28 -18.37 -11.40
C THR A 19 -1.91 -17.01 -10.82
N ARG A 20 -2.53 -15.93 -11.30
CA ARG A 20 -2.31 -14.58 -10.74
C ARG A 20 -2.59 -14.53 -9.24
N TRP A 21 -3.66 -15.19 -8.79
CA TRP A 21 -4.01 -15.31 -7.38
C TRP A 21 -2.94 -16.02 -6.57
N GLN A 22 -2.45 -17.17 -7.04
CA GLN A 22 -1.42 -17.91 -6.32
C GLN A 22 -0.09 -17.15 -6.30
N ALA A 23 0.27 -16.46 -7.38
CA ALA A 23 1.43 -15.58 -7.42
C ALA A 23 1.31 -14.41 -6.43
N LEU A 24 0.14 -13.75 -6.38
CA LEU A 24 -0.15 -12.67 -5.44
C LEU A 24 -0.05 -13.16 -4.00
N ARG A 25 -0.63 -14.33 -3.69
CA ARG A 25 -0.50 -14.96 -2.38
C ARG A 25 0.96 -15.23 -2.04
N ASN A 26 1.71 -15.87 -2.92
CA ASN A 26 3.13 -16.16 -2.66
C ASN A 26 3.94 -14.87 -2.42
N ALA A 27 3.75 -13.85 -3.26
CA ALA A 27 4.44 -12.57 -3.12
C ALA A 27 4.17 -11.89 -1.77
N LEU A 28 2.95 -12.00 -1.23
CA LEU A 28 2.58 -11.38 0.03
C LEU A 28 2.91 -12.23 1.25
N ILE A 29 2.60 -13.53 1.22
CA ILE A 29 2.51 -14.41 2.40
C ILE A 29 3.35 -15.69 2.33
N ASP A 30 4.28 -15.82 1.38
CA ASP A 30 5.28 -16.87 1.46
C ASP A 30 6.00 -16.80 2.84
N PRO A 31 6.10 -17.92 3.57
CA PRO A 31 6.60 -17.91 4.95
C PRO A 31 8.08 -17.52 5.07
N THR A 32 8.82 -17.53 3.97
CA THR A 32 10.26 -17.22 3.92
C THR A 32 10.54 -15.87 3.27
N SER A 33 9.78 -15.51 2.25
CA SER A 33 10.09 -14.41 1.33
C SER A 33 8.94 -13.42 1.09
N GLY A 34 7.75 -13.69 1.65
CA GLY A 34 6.58 -12.84 1.45
C GLY A 34 6.78 -11.43 1.98
N VAL A 35 6.32 -10.42 1.24
CA VAL A 35 6.51 -9.00 1.61
C VAL A 35 5.88 -8.68 2.97
N VAL A 36 4.69 -9.23 3.26
CA VAL A 36 4.03 -9.02 4.56
C VAL A 36 4.82 -9.71 5.67
N LYS A 37 5.42 -10.87 5.41
CA LYS A 37 6.26 -11.59 6.38
C LYS A 37 7.49 -10.77 6.74
N ASN A 38 8.22 -10.30 5.74
CA ASN A 38 9.51 -9.65 5.89
C ASN A 38 9.39 -8.25 6.50
N LEU A 39 8.28 -7.56 6.25
CA LEU A 39 8.06 -6.19 6.69
C LEU A 39 7.05 -6.08 7.85
N ALA A 40 6.60 -7.19 8.42
CA ALA A 40 5.55 -7.20 9.45
C ALA A 40 5.90 -6.34 10.67
N SER A 41 7.19 -6.29 11.05
CA SER A 41 7.71 -5.49 12.17
C SER A 41 7.82 -4.00 11.87
N LYS A 42 7.83 -3.60 10.60
CA LYS A 42 8.01 -2.19 10.19
C LYS A 42 6.74 -1.54 9.66
N VAL A 43 5.87 -2.33 9.04
CA VAL A 43 4.71 -1.83 8.32
C VAL A 43 3.45 -2.26 9.04
N VAL A 44 2.63 -1.28 9.38
CA VAL A 44 1.29 -1.50 9.91
C VAL A 44 0.40 -1.98 8.75
N PHE A 45 0.30 -3.29 8.58
CA PHE A 45 -0.46 -3.92 7.51
C PHE A 45 -1.90 -4.19 7.92
N GLY A 46 -2.83 -3.92 7.03
CA GLY A 46 -4.14 -4.56 6.95
C GLY A 46 -4.37 -5.01 5.51
N ALA A 47 -5.29 -5.94 5.31
CA ALA A 47 -5.68 -6.39 3.98
C ALA A 47 -7.20 -6.48 3.84
N THR A 48 -7.69 -6.17 2.65
CA THR A 48 -9.09 -6.27 2.23
C THR A 48 -9.11 -6.98 0.88
N LEU A 49 -9.79 -8.11 0.81
CA LEU A 49 -10.16 -8.75 -0.44
C LEU A 49 -11.44 -8.11 -0.94
N TYR A 50 -11.51 -7.84 -2.24
CA TYR A 50 -12.73 -7.36 -2.87
C TYR A 50 -13.09 -8.18 -4.09
N SER A 51 -14.40 -8.35 -4.31
CA SER A 51 -14.99 -8.83 -5.56
C SER A 51 -16.50 -8.57 -5.48
N ALA A 52 -17.31 -9.08 -6.40
CA ALA A 52 -18.75 -9.23 -6.26
C ALA A 52 -19.21 -10.54 -6.89
N ARG A 53 -20.46 -10.90 -6.61
CA ARG A 53 -21.12 -12.03 -7.27
C ARG A 53 -22.26 -11.52 -8.14
N SER A 54 -22.10 -11.61 -9.45
CA SER A 54 -23.18 -11.41 -10.39
C SER A 54 -24.16 -12.58 -10.29
N SER A 55 -25.40 -12.27 -9.88
CA SER A 55 -26.50 -13.23 -9.99
C SER A 55 -27.62 -12.63 -10.83
N ASN A 56 -28.23 -13.47 -11.66
CA ASN A 56 -29.44 -13.17 -12.42
C ASN A 56 -30.72 -13.25 -11.56
N ASN A 57 -30.58 -13.35 -10.24
CA ASN A 57 -31.67 -13.54 -9.30
C ASN A 57 -31.94 -12.26 -8.50
N VAL A 58 -33.19 -12.10 -8.06
CA VAL A 58 -33.70 -10.94 -7.30
C VAL A 58 -33.07 -10.70 -5.92
N ASN A 59 -32.20 -11.59 -5.44
CA ASN A 59 -31.44 -11.46 -4.20
C ASN A 59 -29.94 -11.36 -4.50
N GLN A 60 -29.52 -10.28 -5.18
CA GLN A 60 -28.10 -10.05 -5.42
C GLN A 60 -27.36 -9.84 -4.08
N PRO A 61 -26.23 -10.53 -3.87
CA PRO A 61 -25.37 -10.26 -2.72
C PRO A 61 -24.95 -8.79 -2.66
N PRO A 62 -24.66 -8.24 -1.47
CA PRO A 62 -24.13 -6.88 -1.35
C PRO A 62 -22.90 -6.71 -2.23
N CYS A 63 -22.84 -5.61 -2.99
CA CYS A 63 -21.68 -5.25 -3.79
C CYS A 63 -21.07 -3.95 -3.25
N PRO A 64 -19.74 -3.88 -3.04
CA PRO A 64 -18.77 -4.98 -3.19
C PRO A 64 -18.87 -5.99 -2.04
N LEU A 65 -18.46 -7.23 -2.32
CA LEU A 65 -18.17 -8.22 -1.29
C LEU A 65 -16.76 -7.95 -0.76
N LEU A 66 -16.66 -7.66 0.53
CA LEU A 66 -15.41 -7.33 1.18
C LEU A 66 -15.12 -8.30 2.32
N ALA A 67 -13.90 -8.82 2.34
CA ALA A 67 -13.36 -9.56 3.48
C ALA A 67 -12.08 -8.87 3.94
N SER A 68 -11.99 -8.47 5.21
CA SER A 68 -10.87 -7.68 5.71
C SER A 68 -10.23 -8.31 6.94
N THR A 69 -8.94 -8.07 7.15
CA THR A 69 -8.29 -8.30 8.44
C THR A 69 -8.97 -7.47 9.53
N PRO A 70 -9.03 -7.94 10.80
CA PRO A 70 -9.71 -7.22 11.87
C PRO A 70 -9.23 -5.79 12.09
N ALA A 71 -7.93 -5.53 11.94
CA ALA A 71 -7.31 -4.20 12.04
C ALA A 71 -6.03 -4.12 11.21
N ARG A 72 -5.58 -2.89 10.96
CA ARG A 72 -4.19 -2.60 10.54
C ARG A 72 -3.28 -2.70 11.76
N ALA A 73 -2.27 -3.55 11.73
CA ALA A 73 -1.35 -3.77 12.84
C ALA A 73 0.08 -4.09 12.38
N LEU A 74 1.06 -3.86 13.25
CA LEU A 74 2.36 -4.53 13.14
C LEU A 74 2.17 -6.03 13.39
N ASN A 75 3.07 -6.84 12.84
CA ASN A 75 3.09 -8.30 12.99
C ASN A 75 1.79 -8.99 12.51
N ASN A 76 1.05 -8.37 11.58
CA ASN A 76 -0.25 -8.85 11.13
C ASN A 76 -0.19 -9.99 10.09
N PHE A 77 0.97 -10.64 9.92
CA PHE A 77 1.20 -11.68 8.91
C PHE A 77 0.18 -12.81 9.00
N ASN A 78 -0.09 -13.34 10.20
CA ASN A 78 -1.03 -14.46 10.36
C ASN A 78 -2.46 -14.08 9.95
N ALA A 79 -2.93 -12.88 10.28
CA ALA A 79 -4.28 -12.44 9.91
C ALA A 79 -4.40 -12.26 8.39
N VAL A 80 -3.39 -11.68 7.74
CA VAL A 80 -3.36 -11.54 6.27
C VAL A 80 -3.26 -12.92 5.62
N GLN A 81 -2.44 -13.82 6.16
CA GLN A 81 -2.31 -15.19 5.68
C GLN A 81 -3.64 -15.94 5.74
N SER A 82 -4.36 -15.88 6.87
CA SER A 82 -5.68 -16.49 7.03
C SER A 82 -6.71 -15.90 6.07
N LEU A 83 -6.72 -14.57 5.88
CA LEU A 83 -7.63 -13.89 4.95
C LEU A 83 -7.46 -14.41 3.52
N LEU A 84 -6.22 -14.66 3.09
CA LEU A 84 -5.89 -15.12 1.74
C LEU A 84 -6.15 -16.61 1.49
N GLN A 85 -6.63 -17.38 2.47
CA GLN A 85 -6.98 -18.81 2.30
C GLN A 85 -8.37 -18.98 1.66
N VAL A 86 -8.60 -18.30 0.55
CA VAL A 86 -9.83 -18.32 -0.24
C VAL A 86 -9.51 -18.45 -1.72
N ASN A 87 -10.52 -18.79 -2.52
CA ASN A 87 -10.40 -18.83 -3.98
C ASN A 87 -10.97 -17.56 -4.60
N PRO A 88 -10.46 -17.12 -5.76
CA PRO A 88 -11.09 -16.06 -6.53
C PRO A 88 -12.52 -16.43 -6.93
N ILE A 89 -13.37 -15.42 -7.10
CA ILE A 89 -14.80 -15.57 -7.38
C ILE A 89 -15.17 -14.96 -8.74
N GLN A 90 -15.78 -13.76 -8.82
CA GLN A 90 -16.35 -13.24 -10.07
C GLN A 90 -15.90 -11.81 -10.35
N ASP A 91 -16.71 -10.83 -10.00
CA ASP A 91 -16.64 -9.48 -10.58
C ASP A 91 -15.58 -8.61 -9.87
N THR A 92 -15.22 -7.49 -10.50
CA THR A 92 -14.14 -6.55 -10.13
C THR A 92 -14.69 -5.13 -9.83
N PRO A 93 -15.51 -4.94 -8.78
CA PRO A 93 -16.10 -3.65 -8.44
C PRO A 93 -15.08 -2.74 -7.74
N THR A 94 -14.04 -2.32 -8.46
CA THR A 94 -12.87 -1.61 -7.90
C THR A 94 -13.24 -0.28 -7.26
N ALA A 95 -14.05 0.55 -7.92
CA ALA A 95 -14.42 1.87 -7.42
C ALA A 95 -15.09 1.83 -6.03
N PRO A 96 -16.21 1.09 -5.82
CA PRO A 96 -16.83 1.05 -4.50
C PRO A 96 -15.97 0.32 -3.46
N SER A 97 -15.03 -0.53 -3.88
CA SER A 97 -14.05 -1.17 -2.98
C SER A 97 -12.99 -0.18 -2.49
N ILE A 98 -12.53 0.74 -3.35
CA ILE A 98 -11.68 1.87 -2.94
C ILE A 98 -12.45 2.75 -1.95
N ASP A 99 -13.68 3.15 -2.28
CA ASP A 99 -14.49 4.02 -1.42
C ASP A 99 -14.74 3.38 -0.03
N ALA A 100 -14.96 2.07 0.02
CA ALA A 100 -15.10 1.35 1.29
C ALA A 100 -13.82 1.38 2.13
N VAL A 101 -12.64 1.25 1.51
CA VAL A 101 -11.36 1.38 2.23
C VAL A 101 -11.09 2.83 2.66
N VAL A 102 -11.52 3.83 1.87
CA VAL A 102 -11.45 5.24 2.27
C VAL A 102 -12.32 5.49 3.51
N ALA A 103 -13.56 4.98 3.52
CA ALA A 103 -14.43 5.05 4.68
C ALA A 103 -13.84 4.32 5.90
N ASP A 104 -13.15 3.20 5.66
CA ASP A 104 -12.45 2.48 6.71
C ASP A 104 -11.29 3.28 7.33
N PHE A 105 -10.50 4.00 6.53
CA PHE A 105 -9.48 4.91 7.07
C PHE A 105 -10.09 6.06 7.86
N ALA A 106 -11.26 6.56 7.48
CA ALA A 106 -11.96 7.59 8.25
C ALA A 106 -12.45 7.05 9.61
N ALA A 107 -13.01 5.83 9.63
CA ALA A 107 -13.51 5.18 10.85
C ALA A 107 -12.36 4.66 11.74
N ARG A 108 -11.27 4.21 11.13
CA ARG A 108 -10.10 3.61 11.78
C ARG A 108 -8.83 4.24 11.20
N PRO A 109 -8.41 5.41 11.68
CA PRO A 109 -7.25 6.13 11.13
C PRO A 109 -5.97 5.28 11.06
N ALA A 110 -5.06 5.67 10.17
CA ALA A 110 -3.70 5.13 10.19
C ALA A 110 -3.04 5.39 11.55
N MET A 111 -2.08 4.53 11.92
CA MET A 111 -1.27 4.74 13.12
C MET A 111 -0.66 6.14 13.10
N GLN A 112 -0.68 6.84 14.24
CA GLN A 112 -0.13 8.19 14.33
C GLN A 112 1.30 8.24 13.80
N GLY A 113 1.61 9.25 12.97
CA GLY A 113 2.92 9.39 12.32
C GLY A 113 3.12 8.52 11.08
N SER A 114 2.18 7.63 10.75
CA SER A 114 2.19 6.85 9.49
C SER A 114 1.22 7.44 8.46
N PRO A 115 1.62 7.60 7.19
CA PRO A 115 0.70 8.02 6.15
C PRO A 115 -0.34 6.92 5.85
N PRO A 116 -1.61 7.27 5.62
CA PRO A 116 -2.60 6.31 5.13
C PRO A 116 -2.29 6.01 3.65
N ILE A 117 -2.24 4.71 3.33
CA ILE A 117 -1.85 4.22 2.01
C ILE A 117 -2.75 3.05 1.64
N ILE A 118 -3.27 3.07 0.43
CA ILE A 118 -3.90 1.93 -0.26
C ILE A 118 -2.89 1.39 -1.28
N LEU A 119 -2.65 0.09 -1.27
CA LEU A 119 -2.00 -0.61 -2.37
C LEU A 119 -3.07 -1.48 -3.01
N LEU A 120 -3.56 -1.05 -4.18
CA LEU A 120 -4.53 -1.78 -4.98
C LEU A 120 -3.80 -2.70 -5.95
N ALA A 121 -4.05 -4.01 -5.85
CA ALA A 121 -3.54 -5.01 -6.79
C ALA A 121 -4.70 -5.70 -7.50
N THR A 122 -4.76 -5.60 -8.83
CA THR A 122 -5.81 -6.14 -9.69
C THR A 122 -5.24 -6.55 -11.05
N ASP A 123 -5.85 -7.52 -11.71
CA ASP A 123 -5.41 -8.06 -13.01
C ASP A 123 -6.27 -7.65 -14.20
N GLY A 124 -7.40 -7.00 -13.92
CA GLY A 124 -8.46 -6.77 -14.88
C GLY A 124 -8.84 -5.30 -15.00
N LEU A 125 -9.67 -5.04 -16.01
CA LEU A 125 -10.41 -3.79 -16.06
C LEU A 125 -11.54 -3.84 -15.03
N PRO A 126 -11.85 -2.72 -14.36
CA PRO A 126 -12.92 -2.66 -13.39
C PRO A 126 -14.29 -2.87 -14.05
N ASP A 127 -15.22 -3.36 -13.25
CA ASP A 127 -16.65 -3.23 -13.48
C ASP A 127 -17.28 -2.36 -12.38
N THR A 128 -18.61 -2.31 -12.33
CA THR A 128 -19.34 -1.61 -11.28
C THR A 128 -20.42 -2.50 -10.69
N CYS A 129 -20.90 -2.17 -9.49
CA CYS A 129 -22.03 -2.89 -8.91
C CYS A 129 -23.32 -2.81 -9.75
N GLN A 130 -23.49 -1.74 -10.53
CA GLN A 130 -24.64 -1.53 -11.40
C GLN A 130 -24.48 -2.22 -12.76
N ASN A 131 -23.23 -2.35 -13.22
CA ASN A 131 -22.87 -3.03 -14.46
C ASN A 131 -21.68 -3.97 -14.18
N PRO A 132 -21.94 -5.18 -13.68
CA PRO A 132 -20.89 -6.14 -13.31
C PRO A 132 -20.21 -6.78 -14.51
N ASN A 133 -20.73 -6.61 -15.72
CA ASN A 133 -20.12 -7.13 -16.95
C ASN A 133 -20.27 -6.10 -18.07
N PRO A 134 -19.39 -5.07 -18.12
CA PRO A 134 -19.38 -4.09 -19.20
C PRO A 134 -19.36 -4.77 -20.57
N ALA A 135 -20.44 -4.60 -21.35
CA ALA A 135 -20.67 -5.41 -22.55
C ALA A 135 -19.89 -4.91 -23.78
N ASN A 136 -19.33 -3.69 -23.71
CA ASN A 136 -18.66 -3.02 -24.81
C ASN A 136 -17.66 -1.96 -24.32
N ALA A 137 -16.87 -1.41 -25.24
CA ALA A 137 -15.83 -0.43 -24.93
C ALA A 137 -16.36 0.86 -24.26
N THR A 138 -17.59 1.29 -24.57
CA THR A 138 -18.20 2.48 -23.96
C THR A 138 -18.53 2.24 -22.49
N GLU A 139 -19.15 1.10 -22.19
CA GLU A 139 -19.42 0.69 -20.81
C GLU A 139 -18.13 0.46 -20.03
N GLN A 140 -17.13 -0.15 -20.66
CA GLN A 140 -15.83 -0.37 -20.03
C GLN A 140 -15.12 0.96 -19.73
N ALA A 141 -15.17 1.93 -20.64
CA ALA A 141 -14.62 3.27 -20.40
C ALA A 141 -15.32 3.98 -19.24
N ALA A 142 -16.63 3.80 -19.07
CA ALA A 142 -17.38 4.34 -17.94
C ALA A 142 -16.98 3.69 -16.60
N ALA A 143 -16.79 2.37 -16.57
CA ALA A 143 -16.29 1.66 -15.39
C ALA A 143 -14.85 2.09 -15.04
N ASN A 144 -13.98 2.21 -16.04
CA ASN A 144 -12.61 2.71 -15.89
C ASN A 144 -12.60 4.11 -15.26
N LEU A 145 -13.41 5.03 -15.80
CA LEU A 145 -13.53 6.39 -15.29
C LEU A 145 -14.01 6.41 -13.83
N THR A 146 -14.96 5.56 -13.48
CA THR A 146 -15.49 5.48 -12.11
C THR A 146 -14.41 5.05 -11.11
N SER A 147 -13.54 4.10 -11.49
CA SER A 147 -12.40 3.68 -10.67
C SER A 147 -11.33 4.77 -10.55
N VAL A 148 -11.04 5.50 -11.64
CA VAL A 148 -10.13 6.66 -11.61
C VAL A 148 -10.65 7.73 -10.64
N GLN A 149 -11.95 8.03 -10.70
CA GLN A 149 -12.57 8.99 -9.77
C GLN A 149 -12.52 8.51 -8.31
N ALA A 150 -12.65 7.21 -8.05
CA ALA A 150 -12.49 6.66 -6.70
C ALA A 150 -11.05 6.83 -6.18
N ALA A 151 -10.04 6.63 -7.05
CA ALA A 151 -8.65 6.91 -6.70
C ALA A 151 -8.41 8.41 -6.42
N GLN A 152 -9.03 9.31 -7.19
CA GLN A 152 -8.99 10.76 -6.90
C GLN A 152 -9.64 11.10 -5.56
N ARG A 153 -10.78 10.48 -5.22
CA ARG A 153 -11.44 10.64 -3.91
C ARG A 153 -10.56 10.14 -2.76
N ALA A 154 -9.87 9.01 -2.94
CA ALA A 154 -8.92 8.52 -1.95
C ALA A 154 -7.79 9.54 -1.71
N TYR A 155 -7.20 10.09 -2.77
CA TYR A 155 -6.18 11.13 -2.64
C TYR A 155 -6.71 12.40 -1.95
N ALA A 156 -7.92 12.85 -2.33
CA ALA A 156 -8.58 13.99 -1.69
C ALA A 156 -8.85 13.77 -0.19
N ALA A 157 -9.03 12.52 0.23
CA ALA A 157 -9.13 12.13 1.64
C ALA A 157 -7.75 12.01 2.35
N GLY A 158 -6.66 12.42 1.69
CA GLY A 158 -5.29 12.33 2.21
C GLY A 158 -4.66 10.95 2.11
N ILE A 159 -5.27 10.02 1.35
CA ILE A 159 -4.84 8.62 1.24
C ILE A 159 -4.15 8.42 -0.11
N LYS A 160 -2.84 8.14 -0.08
CA LYS A 160 -2.12 7.78 -1.32
C LYS A 160 -2.55 6.40 -1.78
N LEU A 161 -2.85 6.26 -3.07
CA LEU A 161 -3.15 4.98 -3.70
C LEU A 161 -2.03 4.59 -4.67
N PHE A 162 -1.45 3.41 -4.47
CA PHE A 162 -0.57 2.77 -5.44
C PHE A 162 -1.37 1.75 -6.22
N PHE A 163 -1.33 1.85 -7.55
CA PHE A 163 -1.96 0.91 -8.46
C PHE A 163 -0.92 -0.09 -8.99
N LEU A 164 -1.18 -1.37 -8.77
CA LEU A 164 -0.37 -2.50 -9.24
C LEU A 164 -1.22 -3.37 -10.17
N PHE A 165 -0.88 -3.37 -11.44
CA PHE A 165 -1.52 -4.23 -12.43
C PHE A 165 -0.83 -5.60 -12.47
N VAL A 166 -1.61 -6.68 -12.33
CA VAL A 166 -1.13 -8.07 -12.29
C VAL A 166 -1.48 -8.77 -13.60
N GLY A 167 -0.64 -8.65 -14.62
CA GLY A 167 -0.91 -9.22 -15.93
C GLY A 167 -0.19 -8.47 -17.04
N ASN A 168 -0.45 -8.89 -18.27
CA ASN A 168 0.03 -8.17 -19.45
C ASN A 168 -0.81 -6.91 -19.62
N ASP A 169 -0.15 -5.76 -19.81
CA ASP A 169 -0.76 -4.41 -19.89
C ASP A 169 -1.69 -4.25 -21.12
N ALA A 170 -2.84 -4.93 -21.06
CA ALA A 170 -3.88 -4.91 -22.08
C ALA A 170 -4.97 -3.84 -21.80
N ALA A 171 -4.75 -3.00 -20.78
CA ALA A 171 -5.75 -2.06 -20.26
C ALA A 171 -5.62 -0.63 -20.84
N GLY A 172 -4.70 -0.40 -21.77
CA GLY A 172 -4.50 0.91 -22.42
C GLY A 172 -4.05 1.98 -21.42
N ASP A 173 -4.63 3.18 -21.49
CA ASP A 173 -4.24 4.30 -20.61
C ASP A 173 -4.77 4.17 -19.17
N HIS A 174 -5.74 3.27 -18.92
CA HIS A 174 -6.42 3.20 -17.63
C HIS A 174 -5.50 2.94 -16.43
N PRO A 175 -4.53 2.01 -16.48
CA PRO A 175 -3.59 1.80 -15.38
C PRO A 175 -2.76 3.04 -15.03
N GLN A 176 -2.29 3.77 -16.04
CA GLN A 176 -1.56 5.02 -15.83
C GLN A 176 -2.47 6.10 -15.22
N GLN A 177 -3.73 6.18 -15.66
CA GLN A 177 -4.72 7.10 -15.06
C GLN A 177 -4.99 6.77 -13.58
N MET A 178 -5.09 5.50 -13.22
CA MET A 178 -5.22 5.05 -11.82
C MET A 178 -4.00 5.46 -10.99
N ALA A 179 -2.79 5.23 -11.50
CA ALA A 179 -1.56 5.62 -10.83
C ALA A 179 -1.47 7.15 -10.65
N ASN A 180 -1.82 7.91 -11.67
CA ASN A 180 -1.85 9.37 -11.63
C ASN A 180 -2.85 9.89 -10.59
N ALA A 181 -4.09 9.40 -10.65
CA ALA A 181 -5.16 9.78 -9.73
C ALA A 181 -4.80 9.46 -8.27
N GLY A 182 -4.26 8.26 -8.01
CA GLY A 182 -3.83 7.84 -6.68
C GLY A 182 -2.64 8.63 -6.11
N ALA A 183 -1.85 9.26 -6.99
CA ALA A 183 -0.77 10.16 -6.63
C ALA A 183 -1.20 11.64 -6.55
N GLY A 184 -2.47 11.96 -6.87
CA GLY A 184 -2.98 13.33 -6.90
C GLY A 184 -2.55 14.14 -8.11
N LEU A 185 -2.12 13.47 -9.18
CA LEU A 185 -1.81 14.10 -10.45
C LEU A 185 -3.03 14.12 -11.36
N ASP A 186 -2.98 14.94 -12.41
CA ASP A 186 -3.96 14.90 -13.49
C ASP A 186 -3.99 13.49 -14.10
N PRO A 187 -5.17 12.82 -14.19
CA PRO A 187 -5.24 11.43 -14.64
C PRO A 187 -4.65 11.22 -16.04
N VAL A 188 -4.83 12.17 -16.96
CA VAL A 188 -4.48 12.02 -18.38
C VAL A 188 -3.01 12.38 -18.64
N THR A 189 -2.54 13.47 -18.05
CA THR A 189 -1.21 14.05 -18.35
C THR A 189 -0.16 13.76 -17.28
N GLY A 190 -0.58 13.24 -16.12
CA GLY A 190 0.31 12.85 -15.04
C GLY A 190 1.29 11.75 -15.47
N LYS A 191 2.40 11.66 -14.73
CA LYS A 191 3.48 10.71 -14.96
C LYS A 191 3.87 9.97 -13.67
N ALA A 192 2.90 9.64 -12.83
CA ALA A 192 3.14 8.83 -11.64
C ALA A 192 3.75 7.48 -12.06
N LYS A 193 4.62 6.90 -11.21
CA LYS A 193 5.14 5.55 -11.46
C LYS A 193 3.96 4.58 -11.46
N PHE A 194 3.70 4.00 -12.63
CA PHE A 194 2.77 2.89 -12.81
C PHE A 194 3.53 1.58 -12.55
N TYR A 195 2.93 0.68 -11.76
CA TYR A 195 3.48 -0.64 -11.47
C TYR A 195 2.72 -1.69 -12.24
N VAL A 196 3.44 -2.43 -13.08
CA VAL A 196 2.95 -3.60 -13.79
C VAL A 196 3.83 -4.79 -13.41
N ALA A 197 3.20 -5.94 -13.22
CA ALA A 197 3.89 -7.21 -13.08
C ALA A 197 3.31 -8.18 -14.10
N THR A 198 4.16 -8.74 -14.95
CA THR A 198 3.76 -9.74 -15.96
C THR A 198 4.12 -11.17 -15.58
N ASP A 199 4.88 -11.36 -14.50
CA ASP A 199 5.23 -12.66 -13.93
C ASP A 199 5.34 -12.63 -12.39
N PRO A 200 5.43 -13.80 -11.71
CA PRO A 200 5.51 -13.86 -10.25
C PRO A 200 6.72 -13.14 -9.63
N THR A 201 7.85 -13.10 -10.33
CA THR A 201 9.08 -12.43 -9.87
C THR A 201 8.87 -10.92 -9.88
N GLN A 202 8.37 -10.37 -10.98
CA GLN A 202 8.04 -8.95 -11.09
C GLN A 202 6.96 -8.55 -10.08
N LEU A 203 6.00 -9.43 -9.79
CA LEU A 203 4.95 -9.16 -8.81
C LEU A 203 5.54 -8.98 -7.40
N THR A 204 6.43 -9.90 -7.02
CA THR A 204 7.16 -9.81 -5.75
C THR A 204 8.02 -8.55 -5.69
N GLN A 205 8.70 -8.20 -6.79
CA GLN A 205 9.51 -6.99 -6.86
C GLN A 205 8.66 -5.72 -6.76
N ALA A 206 7.51 -5.66 -7.43
CA ALA A 206 6.62 -4.51 -7.36
C ALA A 206 6.08 -4.29 -5.93
N PHE A 207 5.67 -5.34 -5.23
CA PHE A 207 5.29 -5.22 -3.82
C PHE A 207 6.44 -4.73 -2.95
N ASN A 208 7.66 -5.26 -3.12
CA ASN A 208 8.82 -4.80 -2.36
C ASN A 208 9.16 -3.33 -2.66
N ASP A 209 9.12 -2.92 -3.92
CA ASP A 209 9.36 -1.54 -4.35
C ASP A 209 8.34 -0.57 -3.75
N ILE A 210 7.05 -0.91 -3.82
CA ILE A 210 5.97 -0.05 -3.28
C ILE A 210 6.09 0.03 -1.77
N VAL A 211 6.12 -1.13 -1.09
CA VAL A 211 6.10 -1.17 0.38
C VAL A 211 7.40 -0.63 0.97
N GLY A 212 8.55 -0.97 0.40
CA GLY A 212 9.85 -0.42 0.80
C GLY A 212 9.99 1.07 0.48
N GLY A 213 9.42 1.53 -0.63
CA GLY A 213 9.41 2.94 -1.02
C GLY A 213 8.66 3.83 -0.03
N VAL A 214 7.61 3.31 0.61
CA VAL A 214 6.79 4.07 1.57
C VAL A 214 7.32 4.02 3.00
N LEU A 215 8.35 3.21 3.29
CA LEU A 215 9.04 3.28 4.58
C LEU A 215 9.67 4.67 4.74
N SER A 216 9.30 5.36 5.81
CA SER A 216 9.83 6.68 6.15
C SER A 216 11.27 6.56 6.65
N CYS A 217 12.10 7.55 6.36
CA CYS A 217 13.35 7.79 7.08
C CYS A 217 13.23 8.93 8.09
N ASP A 218 12.04 9.49 8.20
CA ASP A 218 11.69 10.48 9.21
C ASP A 218 11.06 9.76 10.39
N LEU A 219 11.67 9.94 11.56
CA LEU A 219 11.30 9.34 12.83
C LEU A 219 10.84 10.45 13.77
N LYS A 220 9.69 10.26 14.41
CA LYS A 220 9.24 11.19 15.45
C LYS A 220 9.85 10.82 16.79
N LEU A 221 10.49 11.79 17.43
CA LEU A 221 10.92 11.68 18.80
C LEU A 221 9.70 11.72 19.73
N SER A 222 9.75 10.94 20.81
CA SER A 222 8.72 10.96 21.85
C SER A 222 8.73 12.24 22.69
N GLY A 223 9.80 13.04 22.59
CA GLY A 223 9.95 14.35 23.23
C GLY A 223 10.48 15.37 22.24
N GLN A 224 10.58 16.63 22.67
CA GLN A 224 11.11 17.73 21.86
C GLN A 224 12.53 18.06 22.30
N ILE A 225 13.43 18.24 21.33
CA ILE A 225 14.79 18.73 21.57
C ILE A 225 14.97 20.16 21.06
N ASN A 226 15.95 20.89 21.58
CA ASN A 226 16.42 22.12 20.98
C ASN A 226 17.23 21.76 19.71
N PRO A 227 16.73 22.10 18.50
CA PRO A 227 17.40 21.77 17.25
C PRO A 227 18.82 22.33 17.16
N ASP A 228 19.07 23.51 17.75
CA ASP A 228 20.38 24.16 17.75
C ASP A 228 21.42 23.39 18.58
N GLN A 229 20.98 22.48 19.45
CA GLN A 229 21.82 21.62 20.26
C GLN A 229 21.84 20.17 19.81
N ALA A 230 21.09 19.82 18.75
CA ALA A 230 20.95 18.43 18.30
C ALA A 230 22.28 17.78 17.93
N MET A 231 23.24 18.56 17.39
CA MET A 231 24.58 18.06 17.04
C MET A 231 25.38 17.53 18.24
N ASN A 232 24.99 17.86 19.47
CA ASN A 232 25.61 17.37 20.70
C ASN A 232 25.02 16.03 21.17
N GLY A 233 23.95 15.56 20.52
CA GLY A 233 23.36 14.24 20.75
C GLY A 233 24.08 13.14 19.99
N SER A 234 23.67 11.90 20.28
CA SER A 234 24.12 10.70 19.57
C SER A 234 22.92 9.97 19.00
N VAL A 235 23.03 9.54 17.75
CA VAL A 235 22.04 8.68 17.09
C VAL A 235 22.75 7.44 16.59
N THR A 236 22.17 6.27 16.84
CA THR A 236 22.68 5.01 16.34
C THR A 236 21.61 4.24 15.57
N LEU A 237 22.02 3.50 14.54
CA LEU A 237 21.18 2.52 13.83
C LEU A 237 21.76 1.14 14.06
N ASP A 238 21.02 0.25 14.73
CA ASP A 238 21.49 -1.09 15.12
C ASP A 238 22.84 -1.03 15.88
N GLY A 239 22.99 -0.04 16.75
CA GLY A 239 24.22 0.22 17.52
C GLY A 239 25.35 0.88 16.73
N ARG A 240 25.21 1.07 15.41
CA ARG A 240 26.18 1.81 14.60
C ARG A 240 25.98 3.33 14.77
N PRO A 241 26.99 4.09 15.21
CA PRO A 241 26.90 5.55 15.29
C PRO A 241 26.64 6.19 13.92
N LEU A 242 25.74 7.17 13.90
CA LEU A 242 25.42 8.00 12.75
C LEU A 242 25.96 9.42 12.93
N THR A 243 26.47 10.00 11.86
CA THR A 243 27.07 11.34 11.86
C THR A 243 26.01 12.42 11.62
N PHE A 244 25.94 13.42 12.50
CA PHE A 244 25.04 14.57 12.34
C PHE A 244 25.38 15.37 11.08
N GLY A 245 24.36 15.80 10.34
CA GLY A 245 24.49 16.56 9.10
C GLY A 245 24.71 15.71 7.84
N THR A 246 25.14 14.45 7.97
CA THR A 246 25.35 13.55 6.82
C THR A 246 24.49 12.30 6.86
N ASP A 247 24.43 11.62 8.00
CA ASP A 247 23.66 10.39 8.20
C ASP A 247 22.33 10.66 8.90
N TRP A 248 22.22 11.78 9.61
CA TRP A 248 20.97 12.23 10.22
C TRP A 248 20.95 13.73 10.49
N ASN A 249 19.76 14.31 10.61
CA ASN A 249 19.54 15.66 11.13
C ASN A 249 18.19 15.73 11.89
N VAL A 250 17.84 16.90 12.40
CA VAL A 250 16.52 17.16 13.01
C VAL A 250 15.90 18.40 12.38
N ASP A 251 14.59 18.40 12.21
CA ASP A 251 13.83 19.57 11.84
C ASP A 251 13.90 20.66 12.91
N ARG A 252 13.58 21.89 12.50
CA ARG A 252 13.51 23.05 13.42
C ARG A 252 12.39 22.94 14.46
N ASP A 253 11.46 22.00 14.30
CA ASP A 253 10.45 21.72 15.31
C ASP A 253 11.06 21.00 16.53
N GLY A 254 12.22 20.38 16.37
CA GLY A 254 12.89 19.60 17.42
C GLY A 254 12.24 18.25 17.70
N VAL A 255 11.34 17.78 16.83
CA VAL A 255 10.56 16.55 17.04
C VAL A 255 10.80 15.54 15.92
N THR A 256 11.09 16.01 14.71
CA THR A 256 11.28 15.12 13.54
C THR A 256 12.78 14.91 13.28
N LEU A 257 13.24 13.67 13.44
CA LEU A 257 14.60 13.25 13.14
C LEU A 257 14.62 12.60 11.76
N HIS A 258 15.45 13.09 10.85
CA HIS A 258 15.60 12.48 9.52
C HIS A 258 16.86 11.64 9.49
N ILE A 259 16.73 10.38 9.09
CA ILE A 259 17.84 9.53 8.71
C ILE A 259 18.12 9.78 7.22
N LEU A 260 19.39 10.05 6.90
CA LEU A 260 19.81 10.56 5.61
C LEU A 260 20.65 9.55 4.84
N GLY A 261 20.76 9.76 3.52
CA GLY A 261 21.70 9.07 2.65
C GLY A 261 21.73 7.55 2.81
N ASN A 262 22.94 6.99 2.93
CA ASN A 262 23.12 5.54 3.05
C ASN A 262 22.54 4.96 4.37
N ALA A 263 22.50 5.75 5.45
CA ALA A 263 21.90 5.31 6.71
C ALA A 263 20.38 5.07 6.54
N CYS A 264 19.71 5.89 5.73
CA CYS A 264 18.29 5.70 5.40
C CYS A 264 18.08 4.40 4.60
N THR A 265 18.94 4.13 3.63
CA THR A 265 18.92 2.87 2.88
C THR A 265 19.10 1.66 3.81
N MET A 266 20.03 1.73 4.76
CA MET A 266 20.25 0.69 5.76
C MET A 266 19.04 0.49 6.67
N LEU A 267 18.45 1.60 7.17
CA LEU A 267 17.25 1.58 8.00
C LEU A 267 16.10 0.86 7.28
N LYS A 268 15.87 1.20 6.02
CA LYS A 268 14.79 0.58 5.22
C LYS A 268 15.06 -0.91 4.97
N ALA A 269 16.32 -1.30 4.73
CA ALA A 269 16.71 -2.67 4.37
C ALA A 269 16.81 -3.65 5.56
N ALA A 270 17.04 -3.19 6.79
CA ALA A 270 17.15 -4.08 7.97
C ALA A 270 15.87 -4.90 8.23
N ASN A 271 15.87 -6.00 8.97
CA ASN A 271 14.62 -6.74 9.27
C ASN A 271 13.90 -6.24 10.53
N ASN A 272 14.65 -5.70 11.50
CA ASN A 272 14.12 -5.13 12.72
C ASN A 272 15.06 -4.04 13.24
N PRO A 273 15.17 -2.91 12.52
CA PRO A 273 16.11 -1.86 12.86
C PRO A 273 15.73 -1.22 14.18
N THR A 274 16.72 -0.99 15.02
CA THR A 274 16.58 -0.13 16.20
C THR A 274 17.29 1.19 15.91
N VAL A 275 16.57 2.31 16.07
CA VAL A 275 17.18 3.64 16.07
C VAL A 275 17.11 4.18 17.48
N ASP A 276 18.28 4.35 18.09
CA ASP A 276 18.42 4.95 19.42
C ASP A 276 18.97 6.36 19.28
N ALA A 277 18.27 7.33 19.85
CA ALA A 277 18.69 8.73 19.90
C ALA A 277 18.80 9.17 21.36
N THR A 278 19.95 9.71 21.74
CA THR A 278 20.24 10.19 23.10
C THR A 278 20.69 11.64 23.04
N PHE A 279 20.04 12.49 23.83
CA PHE A 279 20.34 13.92 23.95
C PHE A 279 20.57 14.30 25.41
N SER A 280 21.44 15.27 25.65
CA SER A 280 21.68 15.78 27.01
C SER A 280 20.45 16.52 27.54
N CYS A 281 20.24 16.52 28.86
CA CYS A 281 19.05 17.10 29.48
C CYS A 281 18.84 18.59 29.17
N GLY A 282 19.90 19.36 28.89
CA GLY A 282 19.80 20.77 28.50
C GLY A 282 19.31 20.99 27.06
N ALA A 283 19.33 19.94 26.23
CA ALA A 283 18.83 19.94 24.87
C ALA A 283 17.38 19.48 24.78
N ILE A 284 16.68 19.14 25.88
CA ILE A 284 15.27 18.70 25.86
C ILE A 284 14.39 19.88 26.32
N ILE A 285 13.32 20.15 25.57
CA ILE A 285 12.31 21.16 25.92
C ILE A 285 11.09 20.39 26.45
N PHE A 286 10.68 20.67 27.69
CA PHE A 286 9.51 20.04 28.34
C PHE A 286 8.19 20.65 27.86
#